data_AF-A0A9Q3DUQ9-F1
#
_entry.id   AF-A0A9Q3DUQ9-F1
#
_cell.length_a   1.000
_cell.length_b   1.000
_cell.length_c   1.000
_cell.angle_alpha   90.00
_cell.angle_beta   90.00
_cell.angle_gamma   90.00
#
_symmetry.space_group_name_H-M   'P 1'
#
loop_
_entity.id
_entity.type
_entity.pdbx_description
1 polymer ?
#
loop_
_entity_poly.entity_id
_entity_poly.type
_entity_poly.pdbx_seq_one_letter_code
_entity_poly.pdbx_strand_id
1 'polypeptide(L)'
;MSFQKAPKGFPIDCYEVHWFDGKLPSQQRNLADVGTMEFLTHASKSLDFTNEDEKMGDKRFTDKNWNEATKKYNLDFLVLPDDESDESRDGEDIDYG
;
A
#
# COMPACT_ATOMS: atom_id res chain seq x y z
N MET A 1 14.90 16.94 -26.37
CA MET A 1 14.23 16.75 -25.08
C MET A 1 13.55 15.40 -25.10
N SER A 2 14.01 14.43 -24.32
CA SER A 2 13.35 13.13 -24.20
C SER A 2 12.28 13.22 -23.11
N PHE A 3 11.03 12.90 -23.46
CA PHE A 3 10.00 12.70 -22.45
C PHE A 3 10.33 11.46 -21.64
N GLN A 4 10.68 11.64 -20.37
CA GLN A 4 10.90 10.53 -19.46
C GLN A 4 9.56 9.84 -19.23
N LYS A 5 9.45 8.57 -19.62
CA LYS A 5 8.28 7.77 -19.31
C LYS A 5 8.20 7.60 -17.80
N ALA A 6 7.00 7.72 -17.26
CA ALA A 6 6.78 7.44 -15.86
C ALA A 6 7.19 5.98 -15.55
N PRO A 7 7.80 5.72 -14.38
CA PRO A 7 8.05 4.38 -13.91
C PRO A 7 6.75 3.59 -13.88
N LYS A 8 6.81 2.29 -14.17
CA LYS A 8 5.65 1.38 -14.15
C LYS A 8 5.91 0.26 -13.17
N GLY A 9 4.85 -0.26 -12.56
CA GLY A 9 4.91 -1.32 -11.56
C GLY A 9 5.48 -0.86 -10.22
N PHE A 10 5.54 0.46 -9.99
CA PHE A 10 5.88 0.98 -8.68
C PHE A 10 4.62 1.06 -7.81
N PRO A 11 4.78 1.00 -6.50
CA PRO A 11 3.72 1.30 -5.56
C PRO A 11 3.00 2.63 -5.83
N ILE A 12 1.71 2.68 -5.49
CA ILE A 12 0.87 3.86 -5.78
C ILE A 12 1.36 5.13 -5.06
N ASP A 13 1.94 4.99 -3.88
CA ASP A 13 2.48 6.06 -3.07
C ASP A 13 3.76 6.70 -3.65
N CYS A 14 4.39 6.08 -4.65
CA CYS A 14 5.48 6.68 -5.43
C CYS A 14 4.99 7.75 -6.43
N TYR A 15 3.69 7.84 -6.70
CA TYR A 15 3.12 8.77 -7.68
C TYR A 15 2.48 9.99 -7.01
N GLU A 16 2.63 11.16 -7.63
CA GLU A 16 1.93 12.36 -7.20
C GLU A 16 0.43 12.23 -7.49
N VAL A 17 -0.40 12.61 -6.52
CA VAL A 17 -1.85 12.34 -6.50
C VAL A 17 -2.55 12.97 -7.70
N HIS A 18 -2.38 14.27 -7.92
CA HIS A 18 -3.08 14.97 -9.00
C HIS A 18 -2.65 14.46 -10.38
N TRP A 19 -1.38 14.11 -10.52
CA TRP A 19 -0.84 13.53 -11.76
C TRP A 19 -1.38 12.13 -12.03
N PHE A 20 -1.52 11.30 -10.99
CA PHE A 20 -2.04 9.94 -11.09
C PHE A 20 -3.55 9.92 -11.36
N ASP A 21 -4.31 10.72 -10.62
CA ASP A 21 -5.76 10.84 -10.77
C ASP A 21 -6.15 11.49 -12.11
N GLY A 22 -5.28 12.30 -12.69
CA GLY A 22 -5.45 12.85 -14.03
C GLY A 22 -5.25 11.83 -15.17
N LYS A 23 -4.92 10.57 -14.88
CA LYS A 23 -4.74 9.51 -15.90
C LYS A 23 -6.05 8.79 -16.19
N LEU A 24 -6.14 8.19 -17.37
CA LEU A 24 -7.26 7.30 -17.69
C LEU A 24 -7.21 6.05 -16.79
N PRO A 25 -8.37 5.46 -16.42
CA PRO A 25 -8.44 4.23 -15.62
C PRO A 25 -7.60 3.05 -16.15
N SER A 26 -7.46 2.93 -17.48
CA SER A 26 -6.61 1.92 -18.10
C SER A 26 -5.11 2.22 -17.94
N GLN A 27 -4.74 3.50 -17.85
CA GLN A 27 -3.36 3.92 -17.62
C GLN A 27 -2.99 3.77 -16.15
N GLN A 28 -3.88 4.12 -15.22
CA GLN A 28 -3.69 3.96 -13.78
C GLN A 28 -3.35 2.50 -13.44
N ARG A 29 -4.15 1.54 -13.94
CA ARG A 29 -3.91 0.09 -13.79
C ARG A 29 -2.59 -0.40 -14.37
N ASN A 30 -2.10 0.25 -15.42
CA ASN A 30 -0.84 -0.13 -16.07
C ASN A 30 0.38 0.60 -15.48
N LEU A 31 0.16 1.61 -14.63
CA LEU A 31 1.20 2.45 -14.05
C LEU A 31 1.58 1.93 -12.66
N ALA A 32 0.62 1.92 -11.74
CA ALA A 32 0.88 1.56 -10.36
C ALA A 32 0.50 0.10 -10.08
N ASP A 33 1.32 -0.56 -9.28
CA ASP A 33 0.90 -1.76 -8.57
C ASP A 33 0.20 -1.32 -7.27
N VAL A 34 -1.13 -1.36 -7.29
CA VAL A 34 -1.96 -0.90 -6.15
C VAL A 34 -2.06 -1.94 -5.04
N GLY A 35 -1.62 -3.18 -5.30
CA GLY A 35 -1.51 -4.24 -4.30
C GLY A 35 -0.26 -4.11 -3.44
N THR A 36 0.72 -3.32 -3.87
CA THR A 36 1.95 -3.03 -3.13
C THR A 36 2.05 -1.56 -2.74
N MET A 37 2.59 -1.31 -1.54
CA MET A 37 2.86 0.04 -1.04
C MET A 37 4.31 0.15 -0.55
N GLU A 38 4.98 1.25 -0.91
CA GLU A 38 6.33 1.55 -0.45
C GLU A 38 6.23 2.40 0.82
N PHE A 39 5.85 1.77 1.94
CA PHE A 39 5.67 2.41 3.25
C PHE A 39 6.85 3.30 3.65
N LEU A 40 6.78 4.58 3.28
CA LEU A 40 7.82 5.58 3.57
C LEU A 40 7.20 6.95 3.88
N THR A 41 5.99 6.99 4.41
CA THR A 41 5.42 8.26 4.91
C THR A 41 6.33 8.88 5.98
N HIS A 42 6.97 8.04 6.81
CA HIS A 42 7.99 8.47 7.76
C HIS A 42 9.08 7.41 7.95
N ALA A 43 10.12 7.43 7.10
CA ALA A 43 11.31 6.58 7.25
C ALA A 43 11.90 6.64 8.68
N SER A 44 11.81 7.80 9.34
CA SER A 44 12.26 7.99 10.72
C SER A 44 11.50 7.17 11.76
N LYS A 45 10.26 6.76 11.46
CA LYS A 45 9.41 5.94 12.33
C LYS A 45 9.51 4.44 12.02
N SER A 46 10.24 4.07 10.97
CA SER A 46 10.43 2.66 10.58
C SER A 46 11.18 1.85 11.64
N LEU A 47 11.91 2.52 12.54
CA LEU A 47 12.67 1.92 13.64
C LEU A 47 12.11 2.32 15.02
N ASP A 48 10.92 2.91 15.08
CA ASP A 48 10.28 3.22 16.36
C ASP A 48 9.63 1.95 16.93
N PHE A 49 10.38 1.25 17.79
CA PHE A 49 9.93 0.13 18.64
C PHE A 49 8.85 0.51 19.68
N THR A 50 8.32 1.73 19.58
CA THR A 50 7.26 2.25 20.45
C THR A 50 5.94 2.42 19.70
N ASN A 51 5.89 2.03 18.43
CA ASN A 51 4.66 2.09 17.65
C ASN A 51 3.64 1.09 18.21
N GLU A 52 2.46 1.61 18.59
CA GLU A 52 1.32 0.79 18.99
C GLU A 52 0.90 -0.20 17.89
N ASP A 53 1.28 0.10 16.65
CA ASP A 53 1.05 -0.70 15.46
C ASP A 53 1.88 -2.01 15.43
N GLU A 54 2.96 -2.12 16.21
CA GLU A 54 3.74 -3.38 16.35
C GLU A 54 2.93 -4.47 17.09
N LYS A 55 1.94 -4.08 17.91
CA LYS A 55 1.01 -5.01 18.57
C LYS A 55 -0.16 -5.40 17.67
N MET A 56 -0.26 -4.80 16.49
CA MET A 56 -1.31 -5.08 15.53
C MET A 56 -0.88 -6.25 14.66
N GLY A 57 -1.77 -7.23 14.46
CA GLY A 57 -1.46 -8.33 13.54
C GLY A 57 -1.24 -7.82 12.11
N ASP A 58 -0.35 -8.49 11.37
CA ASP A 58 0.14 -8.10 10.04
C ASP A 58 -0.96 -7.67 9.06
N LYS A 59 -2.10 -8.38 9.04
CA LYS A 59 -3.25 -8.03 8.19
C LYS A 59 -3.81 -6.65 8.56
N ARG A 60 -4.11 -6.44 9.83
CA ARG A 60 -4.69 -5.17 10.32
C ARG A 60 -3.70 -4.02 10.16
N PHE A 61 -2.41 -4.28 10.37
CA PHE A 61 -1.34 -3.32 10.11
C PHE A 61 -1.32 -2.91 8.64
N THR A 62 -1.32 -3.89 7.74
CA THR A 62 -1.29 -3.68 6.29
C THR A 62 -2.53 -2.89 5.84
N ASP A 63 -3.73 -3.31 6.26
CA ASP A 63 -5.00 -2.66 5.89
C ASP A 63 -5.09 -1.22 6.39
N LYS A 64 -4.66 -0.95 7.64
CA LYS A 64 -4.69 0.39 8.23
C LYS A 64 -3.85 1.35 7.40
N ASN A 65 -2.61 0.96 7.15
CA ASN A 65 -1.67 1.80 6.44
C ASN A 65 -2.02 1.89 4.95
N TRP A 66 -2.56 0.81 4.35
CA TRP A 66 -3.10 0.81 2.99
C TRP A 66 -4.21 1.84 2.84
N ASN A 67 -5.19 1.81 3.74
CA ASN A 67 -6.25 2.80 3.74
C ASN A 67 -5.70 4.22 3.93
N GLU A 68 -4.72 4.42 4.81
CA GLU A 68 -4.15 5.74 5.07
C GLU A 68 -3.37 6.29 3.87
N ALA A 69 -2.52 5.49 3.24
CA ALA A 69 -1.72 5.90 2.09
C ALA A 69 -2.57 6.11 0.82
N THR A 70 -3.62 5.30 0.63
CA THR A 70 -4.49 5.38 -0.54
C THR A 70 -5.63 6.38 -0.42
N LYS A 71 -5.94 6.89 0.79
CA LYS A 71 -7.05 7.82 1.08
C LYS A 71 -7.14 9.02 0.14
N LYS A 72 -6.01 9.47 -0.37
CA LYS A 72 -5.87 10.67 -1.22
C LYS A 72 -6.01 10.38 -2.71
N TYR A 73 -5.94 9.12 -3.16
CA TYR A 73 -6.02 8.75 -4.58
C TYR A 73 -7.46 8.38 -4.97
N ASN A 74 -7.83 8.66 -6.21
CA ASN A 74 -9.05 8.09 -6.78
C ASN A 74 -8.79 6.67 -7.28
N LEU A 75 -9.35 5.68 -6.57
CA LEU A 75 -9.23 4.25 -6.86
C LEU A 75 -10.48 3.62 -7.49
N ASP A 76 -11.41 4.40 -8.05
CA ASP A 76 -12.67 3.93 -8.65
C ASP A 76 -12.47 2.88 -9.77
N PHE A 77 -11.26 2.80 -10.32
CA PHE A 77 -10.89 1.83 -11.35
C PHE A 77 -10.55 0.42 -10.81
N LEU A 78 -10.38 0.27 -9.49
CA LEU A 78 -10.14 -1.02 -8.86
C LEU A 78 -11.46 -1.75 -8.69
N VAL A 79 -11.59 -2.90 -9.35
CA VAL A 79 -12.59 -3.89 -8.99
C VAL A 79 -11.95 -4.76 -7.92
N LEU A 80 -12.17 -4.41 -6.65
CA LEU A 80 -11.77 -5.28 -5.55
C LEU A 80 -12.65 -6.53 -5.61
N PRO A 81 -12.09 -7.76 -5.63
CA PRO A 81 -12.88 -8.93 -5.30
C PRO A 81 -13.41 -8.74 -3.88
N ASP A 82 -14.71 -9.01 -3.66
CA ASP A 82 -15.28 -9.05 -2.31
C ASP A 82 -14.40 -9.99 -1.45
N ASP A 83 -13.86 -9.45 -0.36
CA ASP A 83 -12.91 -10.12 0.54
C ASP A 83 -13.60 -11.32 1.20
N GLU A 84 -13.46 -12.52 0.61
CA GLU A 84 -13.73 -13.77 1.31
C GLU A 84 -12.74 -13.85 2.48
N SER A 85 -13.33 -13.81 3.67
CA SER A 85 -12.65 -13.79 4.95
C SER A 85 -11.76 -15.03 5.12
N ASP A 86 -10.48 -14.91 4.82
CA ASP A 86 -9.52 -15.98 5.15
C ASP A 86 -9.15 -15.88 6.65
N GLU A 87 -9.94 -16.60 7.45
CA GLU A 87 -9.65 -16.90 8.85
C GLU A 87 -8.43 -17.82 8.95
N SER A 88 -7.24 -17.25 9.12
CA SER A 88 -6.02 -18.05 9.28
C SER A 88 -5.22 -17.68 10.54
N ARG A 89 -5.65 -18.34 11.61
CA ARG A 89 -4.94 -18.92 12.78
C ARG A 89 -3.79 -18.15 13.45
N ASP A 90 -4.12 -17.79 14.68
CA ASP A 90 -3.36 -17.47 15.89
C ASP A 90 -1.87 -17.89 15.92
N GLY A 91 -1.06 -16.98 16.43
CA GLY A 91 0.40 -17.03 16.44
C GLY A 91 0.98 -18.27 17.14
N GLU A 92 1.88 -18.93 16.43
CA GLU A 92 2.79 -19.90 17.01
C GLU A 92 4.06 -19.16 17.44
N ASP A 93 4.18 -18.94 18.75
CA ASP A 93 5.32 -18.34 19.44
C ASP A 93 6.57 -19.19 19.22
N ILE A 94 7.53 -18.68 18.43
CA ILE A 94 8.77 -19.38 18.11
C ILE A 94 9.86 -18.92 19.11
N ASP A 95 10.04 -19.72 20.16
CA ASP A 95 11.08 -19.56 21.19
C ASP A 95 12.49 -19.77 20.59
N TYR A 96 13.29 -18.71 20.53
CA TYR A 96 14.73 -18.78 20.21
C TYR A 96 15.52 -18.93 21.51
N GLY A 97 15.86 -20.18 21.83
CA GLY A 97 16.73 -20.54 22.96
C GLY A 97 18.18 -20.08 22.85
#